data_AF-A0A3A8L099-F1
#
_entry.id   AF-A0A3A8L099-F1
#
_cell.length_a   1.000
_cell.length_b   1.000
_cell.length_c   1.000
_cell.angle_alpha   90.00
_cell.angle_beta   90.00
_cell.angle_gamma   90.00
#
_symmetry.space_group_name_H-M   'P 1'
#
loop_
_entity.id
_entity.type
_entity.pdbx_description
1 polymer ?
#
loop_
_entity_poly.entity_id
_entity_poly.type
_entity_poly.pdbx_seq_one_letter_code
_entity_poly.pdbx_strand_id
1 'polypeptide(L)'
;MSRPSRRAAPLLLCLGLLSGAASAATPAGSQAPHYACPPCGSACDAKVFDKPGVCPHCGMKLVAQDDVKKAAQMRKKVAILIFNGVQIIDYTGPYEVFGAADFDVYTVAETKEPVTTVMGMTVVPKHSFADAPQADVVVVPGGRVGDAQRSGATLKWVTDQSARARQTLSVCNGAFILASAGLLEGLTATTTAGNLQSMQAAFPGIKVVDDQRFVDNGKVVTAAGLSAGIDGALHVVAKLGGLGLAQQVALGEEYEWRPRTPFVRAALADRLIPTVDVAALGAWDVTRTEGGTDRWELELEGTTRLSAQQVMEHVSKELEAGGRWTRVKPTDAGTASPLSNHWTFSGRDGRPWTGVLTLQPVRGTTGRYTAKLAIARAG
;
A
#
# COMPACT_ATOMS: atom_id res chain seq x y z
N MET A 1 -2.34 -39.42 -44.09
CA MET A 1 -1.37 -38.31 -44.02
C MET A 1 -1.15 -37.96 -42.56
N SER A 2 -0.14 -38.57 -41.96
CA SER A 2 0.18 -38.50 -40.53
C SER A 2 1.66 -38.17 -40.41
N ARG A 3 1.97 -36.97 -39.87
CA ARG A 3 3.35 -36.54 -39.59
C ARG A 3 3.78 -37.11 -38.23
N PRO A 4 4.93 -37.80 -38.12
CA PRO A 4 5.48 -38.19 -36.83
C PRO A 4 6.43 -37.12 -36.28
N SER A 5 6.36 -36.93 -34.96
CA SER A 5 7.21 -36.06 -34.16
C SER A 5 8.62 -36.64 -33.98
N ARG A 6 9.62 -35.75 -34.00
CA ARG A 6 11.04 -36.05 -33.83
C ARG A 6 11.34 -36.43 -32.37
N ARG A 7 11.97 -37.59 -32.16
CA ARG A 7 12.66 -37.96 -30.92
C ARG A 7 14.14 -37.59 -31.06
N ALA A 8 14.68 -36.87 -30.08
CA ALA A 8 16.11 -36.56 -29.97
C ALA A 8 16.84 -37.68 -29.20
N ALA A 9 18.09 -37.93 -29.62
CA ALA A 9 18.98 -39.01 -29.17
C ALA A 9 19.62 -38.76 -27.80
N PRO A 10 20.06 -39.82 -27.07
CA PRO A 10 20.87 -39.67 -25.87
C PRO A 10 22.37 -39.64 -26.21
N LEU A 11 23.11 -38.70 -25.63
CA LEU A 11 24.56 -38.62 -25.72
C LEU A 11 25.18 -39.38 -24.52
N LEU A 12 25.82 -40.51 -24.81
CA LEU A 12 26.72 -41.21 -23.88
C LEU A 12 27.98 -40.35 -23.65
N LEU A 13 28.43 -40.23 -22.40
CA LEU A 13 29.80 -39.83 -22.08
C LEU A 13 30.47 -40.88 -21.18
N CYS A 14 31.67 -41.28 -21.61
CA CYS A 14 32.47 -42.40 -21.13
C CYS A 14 33.01 -42.23 -19.70
N LEU A 15 33.04 -43.34 -18.94
CA LEU A 15 33.87 -43.48 -17.74
C LEU A 15 35.33 -43.75 -18.14
N GLY A 16 36.25 -42.88 -17.68
CA GLY A 16 37.68 -43.15 -17.65
C GLY A 16 38.14 -43.51 -16.24
N LEU A 17 38.70 -44.71 -16.09
CA LEU A 17 39.40 -45.19 -14.89
C LEU A 17 40.82 -44.60 -14.87
N LEU A 18 41.21 -43.92 -13.79
CA LEU A 18 42.60 -43.62 -13.46
C LEU A 18 42.83 -43.93 -11.98
N SER A 19 43.61 -44.98 -11.75
CA SER A 19 44.16 -45.38 -10.46
C SER A 19 45.36 -44.51 -10.09
N GLY A 20 45.26 -43.80 -8.97
CA GLY A 20 46.35 -43.07 -8.36
C GLY A 20 46.22 -43.12 -6.84
N ALA A 21 47.06 -43.90 -6.18
CA ALA A 21 47.15 -43.95 -4.73
C ALA A 21 47.83 -42.67 -4.23
N ALA A 22 47.08 -41.83 -3.52
CA ALA A 22 47.62 -40.70 -2.76
C ALA A 22 47.35 -40.95 -1.27
N SER A 23 48.44 -40.94 -0.48
CA SER A 23 48.44 -41.06 0.96
C SER A 23 47.63 -39.92 1.59
N ALA A 24 46.59 -40.28 2.36
CA ALA A 24 45.76 -39.34 3.07
C ALA A 24 46.50 -38.82 4.31
N ALA A 25 46.93 -37.56 4.27
CA ALA A 25 47.17 -36.79 5.48
C ALA A 25 45.81 -36.49 6.13
N THR A 26 45.57 -37.04 7.32
CA THR A 26 44.37 -36.78 8.12
C THR A 26 44.31 -35.30 8.51
N PRO A 27 43.33 -34.49 8.06
CA PRO A 27 43.16 -33.18 8.63
C PRO A 27 42.53 -33.32 10.02
N ALA A 28 42.96 -32.45 10.93
CA ALA A 28 42.40 -32.27 12.26
C ALA A 28 40.86 -32.23 12.20
N GLY A 29 40.22 -32.92 13.15
CA GLY A 29 38.80 -33.27 13.12
C GLY A 29 37.87 -32.15 12.69
N SER A 30 37.33 -32.26 11.47
CA SER A 30 36.11 -31.56 11.10
C SER A 30 34.96 -32.25 11.83
N GLN A 31 34.28 -31.56 12.75
CA GLN A 31 32.95 -31.98 13.18
C GLN A 31 32.12 -32.28 11.93
N ALA A 32 31.45 -33.44 11.89
CA ALA A 32 30.58 -33.78 10.78
C ALA A 32 29.57 -32.65 10.57
N PRO A 33 29.33 -32.17 9.33
CA PRO A 33 28.43 -31.06 9.11
C PRO A 33 27.05 -31.47 9.61
N HIS A 34 26.51 -30.69 10.54
CA HIS A 34 25.12 -30.80 10.93
C HIS A 34 24.25 -30.41 9.72
N TYR A 35 23.15 -31.13 9.52
CA TYR A 35 22.20 -30.89 8.44
C TYR A 35 20.93 -30.25 9.00
N ALA A 36 20.26 -29.44 8.20
CA ALA A 36 18.99 -28.82 8.53
C ALA A 36 17.99 -29.07 7.40
N CYS A 37 16.72 -29.05 7.76
CA CYS A 37 15.67 -28.93 6.75
C CYS A 37 15.79 -27.54 6.11
N PRO A 38 15.78 -27.41 4.78
CA PRO A 38 15.61 -26.09 4.18
C PRO A 38 14.27 -25.50 4.66
N PRO A 39 14.11 -24.16 4.70
CA PRO A 39 12.88 -23.55 5.20
C PRO A 39 11.67 -24.05 4.41
N CYS A 40 10.72 -24.70 5.10
CA CYS A 40 9.42 -25.09 4.55
C CYS A 40 8.23 -24.55 5.33
N GLY A 41 8.46 -23.70 6.34
CA GLY A 41 7.41 -23.12 7.16
C GLY A 41 6.78 -24.11 8.13
N SER A 42 7.47 -25.21 8.46
CA SER A 42 6.98 -26.25 9.38
C SER A 42 7.87 -26.36 10.62
N ALA A 43 7.40 -27.10 11.63
CA ALA A 43 8.15 -27.34 12.88
C ALA A 43 9.53 -27.98 12.69
N CYS A 44 9.85 -28.49 11.49
CA CYS A 44 11.17 -29.03 11.16
C CYS A 44 12.23 -27.97 10.81
N ASP A 45 11.86 -26.71 10.60
CA ASP A 45 12.82 -25.63 10.27
C ASP A 45 13.80 -25.35 11.41
N ALA A 46 13.42 -25.66 12.65
CA ALA A 46 14.27 -25.54 13.84
C ALA A 46 15.07 -26.82 14.16
N LYS A 47 14.89 -27.91 13.39
CA LYS A 47 15.52 -29.21 13.67
C LYS A 47 16.88 -29.34 12.99
N VAL A 48 17.80 -29.96 13.72
CA VAL A 48 19.15 -30.30 13.25
C VAL A 48 19.26 -31.82 13.17
N PHE A 49 19.94 -32.31 12.14
CA PHE A 49 20.12 -33.72 11.82
C PHE A 49 21.60 -34.04 11.69
N ASP A 50 22.03 -35.18 12.20
CA ASP A 50 23.45 -35.57 12.21
C ASP A 50 23.90 -36.26 10.91
N LYS A 51 22.96 -36.53 10.00
CA LYS A 51 23.21 -37.26 8.74
C LYS A 51 22.48 -36.62 7.57
N PRO A 52 23.02 -36.68 6.35
CA PRO A 52 22.31 -36.28 5.15
C PRO A 52 21.11 -37.21 4.91
N GLY A 53 20.11 -36.72 4.20
CA GLY A 53 18.91 -37.51 3.92
C GLY A 53 17.73 -36.64 3.55
N VAL A 54 16.54 -37.14 3.84
CA VAL A 54 15.29 -36.39 3.72
C VAL A 54 14.75 -36.08 5.10
N CYS A 55 14.15 -34.90 5.25
CA CYS A 55 13.48 -34.51 6.48
C CYS A 55 12.30 -35.47 6.72
N PRO A 56 12.24 -36.16 7.88
CA PRO A 56 11.16 -37.10 8.16
C PRO A 56 9.80 -36.44 8.37
N HIS A 57 9.75 -35.10 8.46
CA HIS A 57 8.53 -34.34 8.66
C HIS A 57 7.92 -33.85 7.34
N CYS A 58 8.73 -33.24 6.46
CA CYS A 58 8.24 -32.62 5.22
C CYS A 58 8.73 -33.33 3.94
N GLY A 59 9.59 -34.35 4.05
CA GLY A 59 10.13 -35.09 2.90
C GLY A 59 11.18 -34.35 2.08
N MET A 60 11.50 -33.10 2.39
CA MET A 60 12.51 -32.34 1.66
C MET A 60 13.92 -32.86 1.92
N LYS A 61 14.79 -32.76 0.91
CA LYS A 61 16.21 -33.09 1.05
C LYS A 61 16.86 -32.15 2.08
N LEU A 62 17.50 -32.74 3.09
CA LEU A 62 18.27 -31.99 4.08
C LEU A 62 19.49 -31.33 3.41
N VAL A 63 19.79 -30.11 3.84
CA VAL A 63 20.92 -29.31 3.38
C VAL A 63 21.90 -29.08 4.52
N ALA A 64 23.14 -28.68 4.25
CA ALA A 64 24.09 -28.39 5.32
C ALA A 64 23.57 -27.20 6.15
N GLN A 65 23.64 -27.29 7.47
CA GLN A 65 23.15 -26.26 8.37
C GLN A 65 23.86 -24.91 8.14
N ASP A 66 25.13 -24.95 7.77
CA ASP A 66 25.89 -23.75 7.41
C ASP A 66 25.38 -23.11 6.12
N ASP A 67 24.86 -23.89 5.18
CA ASP A 67 24.25 -23.35 3.96
C ASP A 67 22.90 -22.69 4.26
N VAL A 68 22.10 -23.24 5.19
CA VAL A 68 20.87 -22.60 5.69
C VAL A 68 21.18 -21.29 6.40
N LYS A 69 22.19 -21.28 7.28
CA LYS A 69 22.64 -20.07 8.00
C LYS A 69 23.17 -19.02 7.03
N LYS A 70 23.97 -19.40 6.03
CA LYS A 70 24.46 -18.50 4.98
C LYS A 70 23.30 -17.95 4.15
N ALA A 71 22.36 -18.80 3.72
CA ALA A 71 21.18 -18.36 2.98
C ALA A 71 20.35 -17.36 3.80
N ALA A 72 20.12 -17.63 5.09
CA ALA A 72 19.44 -16.71 6.00
C ALA A 72 20.19 -15.37 6.17
N GLN A 73 21.52 -15.39 6.25
CA GLN A 73 22.35 -14.17 6.31
C GLN A 73 22.35 -13.37 5.01
N MET A 74 22.03 -14.01 3.88
CA MET A 74 21.93 -13.39 2.56
C MET A 74 20.54 -12.82 2.25
N ARG A 75 19.53 -13.05 3.10
CA ARG A 75 18.19 -12.46 2.96
C ARG A 75 18.29 -10.94 3.07
N LYS A 76 17.59 -10.25 2.18
CA LYS A 76 17.53 -8.79 2.21
C LYS A 76 16.80 -8.35 3.46
N LYS A 77 17.34 -7.38 4.19
CA LYS A 77 16.76 -6.90 5.45
C LYS A 77 15.80 -5.75 5.21
N VAL A 78 14.62 -5.79 5.85
CA VAL A 78 13.62 -4.73 5.78
C VAL A 78 13.34 -4.23 7.19
N ALA A 79 13.75 -2.98 7.46
CA ALA A 79 13.42 -2.28 8.68
C ALA A 79 12.13 -1.48 8.49
N ILE A 80 11.09 -1.79 9.25
CA ILE A 80 9.83 -1.07 9.22
C ILE A 80 9.70 -0.22 10.48
N LEU A 81 9.72 1.10 10.33
CA LEU A 81 9.52 2.03 11.43
C LEU A 81 8.10 1.85 12.01
N ILE A 82 7.97 1.75 13.34
CA ILE A 82 6.69 1.86 14.05
C ILE A 82 6.82 2.88 15.19
N PHE A 83 5.69 3.51 15.52
CA PHE A 83 5.59 4.55 16.54
C PHE A 83 4.16 4.59 17.09
N ASN A 84 3.95 5.27 18.22
CA ASN A 84 2.60 5.46 18.76
C ASN A 84 1.71 6.21 17.76
N GLY A 85 0.57 5.61 17.43
CA GLY A 85 -0.34 6.10 16.41
C GLY A 85 0.08 5.75 14.99
N VAL A 86 0.94 4.75 14.77
CA VAL A 86 1.19 4.21 13.42
C VAL A 86 -0.09 3.60 12.83
N GLN A 87 -0.32 3.82 11.53
CA GLN A 87 -1.46 3.24 10.81
C GLN A 87 -1.16 1.77 10.50
N ILE A 88 -2.06 0.85 10.91
CA ILE A 88 -1.79 -0.60 10.85
C ILE A 88 -1.42 -1.09 9.45
N ILE A 89 -2.26 -0.82 8.46
CA ILE A 89 -2.07 -1.31 7.09
C ILE A 89 -0.83 -0.70 6.41
N ASP A 90 -0.42 0.50 6.82
CA ASP A 90 0.72 1.19 6.22
C ASP A 90 2.04 0.47 6.53
N TYR A 91 2.11 -0.28 7.63
CA TYR A 91 3.28 -1.06 8.00
C TYR A 91 3.05 -2.56 7.78
N THR A 92 1.86 -3.11 8.06
CA THR A 92 1.58 -4.54 7.90
C THR A 92 1.41 -4.96 6.44
N GLY A 93 0.88 -4.09 5.57
CA GLY A 93 0.80 -4.37 4.13
C GLY A 93 2.18 -4.60 3.52
N PRO A 94 3.14 -3.66 3.66
CA PRO A 94 4.52 -3.90 3.29
C PRO A 94 5.17 -5.08 4.02
N TYR A 95 4.84 -5.28 5.31
CA TYR A 95 5.38 -6.41 6.08
C TYR A 95 5.03 -7.75 5.42
N GLU A 96 3.77 -7.95 5.04
CA GLU A 96 3.29 -9.17 4.36
C GLU A 96 4.03 -9.37 3.04
N VAL A 97 4.06 -8.35 2.18
CA VAL A 97 4.71 -8.39 0.86
C VAL A 97 6.18 -8.75 0.94
N PHE A 98 6.93 -8.09 1.83
CA PHE A 98 8.36 -8.38 1.96
C PHE A 98 8.61 -9.74 2.61
N GLY A 99 7.76 -10.16 3.55
CA GLY A 99 7.84 -11.48 4.18
C GLY A 99 7.60 -12.60 3.17
N ALA A 100 6.56 -12.47 2.35
CA ALA A 100 6.24 -13.40 1.27
C ALA A 100 7.32 -13.44 0.17
N ALA A 101 8.08 -12.34 0.00
CA ALA A 101 9.26 -12.29 -0.88
C ALA A 101 10.52 -12.95 -0.27
N ASP A 102 10.40 -13.62 0.88
CA ASP A 102 11.49 -14.21 1.67
C ASP A 102 12.55 -13.18 2.12
N PHE A 103 12.13 -11.95 2.43
CA PHE A 103 13.01 -10.96 3.05
C PHE A 103 12.99 -11.07 4.58
N ASP A 104 14.06 -10.64 5.23
CA ASP A 104 14.16 -10.57 6.69
C ASP A 104 13.51 -9.26 7.18
N VAL A 105 12.22 -9.32 7.50
CA VAL A 105 11.40 -8.17 7.88
C VAL A 105 11.32 -8.04 9.41
N TYR A 106 11.55 -6.84 9.92
CA TYR A 106 11.44 -6.55 11.35
C TYR A 106 10.93 -5.13 11.61
N THR A 107 10.26 -4.96 12.75
CA THR A 107 9.80 -3.64 13.22
C THR A 107 10.86 -2.94 14.07
N VAL A 108 10.95 -1.63 13.93
CA VAL A 108 11.86 -0.77 14.68
C VAL A 108 11.13 0.42 15.25
N ALA A 109 11.34 0.74 16.52
CA ALA A 109 10.82 1.95 17.16
C ALA A 109 11.92 2.68 17.95
N GLU A 110 11.60 3.80 18.57
CA GLU A 110 12.58 4.54 19.39
C GLU A 110 13.10 3.71 20.56
N THR A 111 12.21 2.99 21.23
CA THR A 111 12.52 2.04 22.31
C THR A 111 11.89 0.67 22.04
N LYS A 112 12.09 -0.30 22.93
CA LYS A 112 11.41 -1.60 22.85
C LYS A 112 10.03 -1.64 23.54
N GLU A 113 9.57 -0.49 24.03
CA GLU A 113 8.26 -0.40 24.67
C GLU A 113 7.13 -0.67 23.66
N PRO A 114 6.00 -1.25 24.10
CA PRO A 114 4.85 -1.45 23.22
C PRO A 114 4.36 -0.13 22.61
N VAL A 115 4.02 -0.17 21.33
CA VAL A 115 3.37 0.95 20.63
C VAL A 115 1.90 0.64 20.39
N THR A 116 1.05 1.66 20.51
CA THR A 116 -0.38 1.56 20.21
C THR A 116 -0.67 2.18 18.85
N THR A 117 -1.18 1.39 17.91
CA THR A 117 -1.58 1.86 16.56
C THR A 117 -2.78 2.81 16.59
N VAL A 118 -3.10 3.48 15.47
CA VAL A 118 -4.25 4.42 15.37
C VAL A 118 -5.56 3.83 15.88
N MET A 119 -5.80 2.55 15.64
CA MET A 119 -7.05 1.84 15.98
C MET A 119 -6.94 1.00 17.27
N GLY A 120 -5.90 1.21 18.07
CA GLY A 120 -5.79 0.63 19.42
C GLY A 120 -5.10 -0.73 19.49
N MET A 121 -4.62 -1.31 18.39
CA MET A 121 -3.80 -2.53 18.44
C MET A 121 -2.43 -2.23 19.07
N THR A 122 -2.00 -3.06 20.01
CA THR A 122 -0.68 -2.97 20.67
C THR A 122 0.34 -3.87 19.98
N VAL A 123 1.52 -3.35 19.69
CA VAL A 123 2.61 -4.06 19.01
C VAL A 123 3.91 -3.84 19.78
N VAL A 124 4.67 -4.92 20.02
CA VAL A 124 6.02 -4.80 20.59
C VAL A 124 7.03 -4.75 19.42
N PRO A 125 7.82 -3.67 19.28
CA PRO A 125 8.84 -3.59 18.24
C PRO A 125 9.92 -4.64 18.45
N LYS A 126 10.44 -5.21 17.35
CA LYS A 126 11.54 -6.18 17.41
C LYS A 126 12.86 -5.53 17.85
N HIS A 127 13.11 -4.32 17.34
CA HIS A 127 14.33 -3.54 17.57
C HIS A 127 14.02 -2.12 18.04
N SER A 128 14.94 -1.53 18.79
CA SER A 128 14.97 -0.08 19.02
C SER A 128 15.88 0.60 17.99
N PHE A 129 15.88 1.93 17.93
CA PHE A 129 16.83 2.67 17.10
C PHE A 129 18.30 2.34 17.41
N ALA A 130 18.59 1.95 18.66
CA ALA A 130 19.94 1.66 19.12
C ALA A 130 20.46 0.28 18.68
N ASP A 131 19.58 -0.70 18.45
CA ASP A 131 19.98 -2.09 18.16
C ASP A 131 19.47 -2.64 16.82
N ALA A 132 18.77 -1.81 16.04
CA ALA A 132 18.34 -2.18 14.69
C ALA A 132 19.55 -2.42 13.78
N PRO A 133 19.64 -3.58 13.09
CA PRO A 133 20.69 -3.82 12.12
C PRO A 133 20.56 -2.88 10.91
N GLN A 134 21.61 -2.78 10.09
CA GLN A 134 21.50 -2.09 8.80
C GLN A 134 20.52 -2.83 7.89
N ALA A 135 19.54 -2.11 7.34
CA ALA A 135 18.57 -2.65 6.40
C ALA A 135 18.97 -2.46 4.93
N ASP A 136 18.51 -3.35 4.05
CA ASP A 136 18.51 -3.14 2.60
C ASP A 136 17.31 -2.28 2.15
N VAL A 137 16.20 -2.34 2.89
CA VAL A 137 14.98 -1.55 2.67
C VAL A 137 14.53 -0.90 3.97
N VAL A 138 14.21 0.39 3.93
CA VAL A 138 13.57 1.11 5.06
C VAL A 138 12.14 1.43 4.69
N VAL A 139 11.17 1.07 5.54
CA VAL A 139 9.76 1.41 5.37
C VAL A 139 9.34 2.43 6.43
N VAL A 140 8.76 3.54 5.98
CA VAL A 140 8.29 4.66 6.81
C VAL A 140 6.77 4.81 6.62
N PRO A 141 5.95 4.20 7.50
CA PRO A 141 4.50 4.22 7.41
C PRO A 141 3.90 5.56 7.84
N GLY A 142 2.61 5.74 7.58
CA GLY A 142 1.82 6.86 8.05
C GLY A 142 1.12 6.64 9.39
N GLY A 143 0.13 7.48 9.67
CA GLY A 143 -0.64 7.52 10.91
C GLY A 143 -0.62 8.89 11.56
N ARG A 144 -0.56 8.95 12.89
CA ARG A 144 -0.38 10.17 13.68
C ARG A 144 1.09 10.59 13.68
N VAL A 145 1.63 10.90 12.50
CA VAL A 145 3.07 11.13 12.27
C VAL A 145 3.66 12.35 13.00
N GLY A 146 2.84 13.25 13.57
CA GLY A 146 3.27 14.55 14.07
C GLY A 146 4.45 14.52 15.04
N ASP A 147 4.45 13.60 16.01
CA ASP A 147 5.56 13.49 16.97
C ASP A 147 6.79 12.81 16.34
N ALA A 148 6.60 11.75 15.56
CA ALA A 148 7.67 11.08 14.84
C ALA A 148 8.38 12.01 13.83
N GLN A 149 7.62 12.88 13.18
CA GLN A 149 8.10 13.89 12.22
C GLN A 149 8.94 14.98 12.88
N ARG A 150 8.67 15.32 14.15
CA ARG A 150 9.43 16.33 14.92
C ARG A 150 10.57 15.73 15.75
N SER A 151 10.57 14.41 15.96
CA SER A 151 11.58 13.74 16.77
C SER A 151 12.93 13.70 16.05
N GLY A 152 13.92 14.40 16.59
CA GLY A 152 15.29 14.35 16.08
C GLY A 152 15.88 12.95 16.06
N ALA A 153 15.51 12.09 17.03
CA ALA A 153 15.94 10.69 17.07
C ALA A 153 15.36 9.90 15.89
N THR A 154 14.06 10.05 15.61
CA THR A 154 13.40 9.40 14.46
C THR A 154 13.98 9.87 13.14
N LEU A 155 14.08 11.20 12.93
CA LEU A 155 14.62 11.76 11.68
C LEU A 155 16.06 11.31 11.44
N LYS A 156 16.89 11.30 12.49
CA LYS A 156 18.27 10.81 12.40
C LYS A 156 18.32 9.33 12.05
N TRP A 157 17.54 8.48 12.74
CA TRP A 157 17.52 7.04 12.46
C TRP A 157 17.08 6.74 11.02
N VAL A 158 16.00 7.39 10.56
CA VAL A 158 15.51 7.24 9.18
C VAL A 158 16.57 7.68 8.16
N THR A 159 17.25 8.81 8.41
CA THR A 159 18.32 9.32 7.54
C THR A 159 19.49 8.35 7.47
N ASP A 160 19.99 7.90 8.62
CA ASP A 160 21.18 7.03 8.72
C ASP A 160 20.94 5.64 8.09
N GLN A 161 19.75 5.08 8.29
CA GLN A 161 19.37 3.80 7.68
C GLN A 161 19.18 3.96 6.18
N SER A 162 18.44 5.00 5.75
CA SER A 162 18.18 5.26 4.33
C SER A 162 19.44 5.61 3.55
N ALA A 163 20.44 6.22 4.17
CA ALA A 163 21.72 6.53 3.54
C ALA A 163 22.39 5.27 2.97
N ARG A 164 22.30 4.15 3.71
CA ARG A 164 22.94 2.86 3.37
C ARG A 164 21.97 1.82 2.81
N ALA A 165 20.66 2.05 2.90
CA ALA A 165 19.65 1.21 2.28
C ALA A 165 19.68 1.31 0.75
N ARG A 166 19.29 0.22 0.09
CA ARG A 166 19.12 0.18 -1.37
C ARG A 166 17.84 0.91 -1.79
N GLN A 167 16.80 0.84 -0.97
CA GLN A 167 15.51 1.51 -1.20
C GLN A 167 14.92 2.03 0.11
N THR A 168 14.24 3.17 0.04
CA THR A 168 13.37 3.65 1.12
C THR A 168 11.95 3.75 0.58
N LEU A 169 10.98 3.20 1.30
CA LEU A 169 9.55 3.25 0.98
C LEU A 169 8.83 4.09 2.04
N SER A 170 8.09 5.13 1.66
CA SER A 170 7.06 5.68 2.53
C SER A 170 5.66 5.25 2.12
N VAL A 171 4.75 5.14 3.08
CA VAL A 171 3.33 4.91 2.83
C VAL A 171 2.52 6.05 3.44
N CYS A 172 1.44 6.46 2.75
CA CYS A 172 0.49 7.45 3.24
C CYS A 172 1.18 8.78 3.60
N ASN A 173 0.90 9.33 4.78
CA ASN A 173 1.54 10.53 5.30
C ASN A 173 2.91 10.26 5.97
N GLY A 174 3.46 9.04 5.91
CA GLY A 174 4.86 8.76 6.25
C GLY A 174 5.86 9.54 5.39
N ALA A 175 5.42 9.98 4.20
CA ALA A 175 6.18 10.89 3.34
C ALA A 175 6.55 12.23 4.04
N PHE A 176 5.79 12.68 5.04
CA PHE A 176 6.13 13.88 5.82
C PHE A 176 7.35 13.67 6.71
N ILE A 177 7.56 12.44 7.20
CA ILE A 177 8.77 12.08 7.97
C ILE A 177 9.98 12.10 7.02
N LEU A 178 9.85 11.51 5.82
CA LEU A 178 10.92 11.55 4.81
C LEU A 178 11.24 12.98 4.36
N ALA A 179 10.23 13.80 4.14
CA ALA A 179 10.39 15.22 3.80
C ALA A 179 11.12 15.98 4.91
N SER A 180 10.73 15.78 6.17
CA SER A 180 11.36 16.42 7.33
C SER A 180 12.79 15.91 7.58
N ALA A 181 13.11 14.69 7.14
CA ALA A 181 14.47 14.15 7.13
C ALA A 181 15.32 14.66 5.95
N GLY A 182 14.77 15.50 5.06
CA GLY A 182 15.46 16.03 3.89
C GLY A 182 15.64 15.02 2.75
N LEU A 183 14.95 13.86 2.81
CA LEU A 183 15.15 12.76 1.85
C LEU A 183 14.35 12.92 0.55
N LEU A 184 13.48 13.95 0.46
CA LEU A 184 12.61 14.19 -0.68
C LEU A 184 12.88 15.51 -1.41
N GLU A 185 13.86 16.30 -0.95
CA GLU A 185 14.14 17.63 -1.50
C GLU A 185 14.52 17.55 -2.99
N GLY A 186 13.85 18.36 -3.83
CA GLY A 186 14.06 18.36 -5.29
C GLY A 186 13.49 17.13 -6.01
N LEU A 187 12.83 16.20 -5.31
CA LEU A 187 12.31 14.96 -5.89
C LEU A 187 10.81 15.04 -6.18
N THR A 188 10.34 14.13 -7.04
CA THR A 188 8.91 13.87 -7.19
C THR A 188 8.46 12.87 -6.14
N ALA A 189 7.32 13.14 -5.50
CA ALA A 189 6.75 12.29 -4.46
C ALA A 189 5.21 12.38 -4.46
N THR A 190 4.58 11.45 -3.75
CA THR A 190 3.14 11.49 -3.45
C THR A 190 2.89 11.16 -1.98
N THR A 191 1.66 11.37 -1.52
CA THR A 191 1.20 11.03 -0.17
C THR A 191 -0.29 10.65 -0.21
N THR A 192 -0.92 10.45 0.95
CA THR A 192 -2.36 10.19 1.02
C THR A 192 -3.18 11.36 0.48
N ALA A 193 -4.31 11.05 -0.17
CA ALA A 193 -5.07 12.01 -0.97
C ALA A 193 -5.46 13.29 -0.21
N GLY A 194 -5.78 13.18 1.08
CA GLY A 194 -6.15 14.32 1.92
C GLY A 194 -4.99 15.25 2.31
N ASN A 195 -3.74 14.84 2.10
CA ASN A 195 -2.55 15.55 2.56
C ASN A 195 -1.68 16.12 1.43
N LEU A 196 -2.03 15.92 0.16
CA LEU A 196 -1.23 16.34 -0.99
C LEU A 196 -0.96 17.85 -1.00
N GLN A 197 -2.00 18.67 -0.85
CA GLN A 197 -1.87 20.13 -0.83
C GLN A 197 -1.04 20.61 0.37
N SER A 198 -1.30 20.06 1.57
CA SER A 198 -0.53 20.39 2.77
C SER A 198 0.93 20.02 2.65
N MET A 199 1.25 18.90 1.99
CA MET A 199 2.63 18.48 1.74
C MET A 199 3.33 19.45 0.79
N GLN A 200 2.69 19.80 -0.33
CA GLN A 200 3.25 20.75 -1.30
C GLN A 200 3.50 22.13 -0.68
N ALA A 201 2.61 22.59 0.20
CA ALA A 201 2.75 23.86 0.90
C ALA A 201 3.86 23.83 1.97
N ALA A 202 3.97 22.74 2.73
CA ALA A 202 4.97 22.60 3.79
C ALA A 202 6.39 22.37 3.23
N PHE A 203 6.51 21.75 2.06
CA PHE A 203 7.78 21.38 1.43
C PHE A 203 7.78 21.80 -0.05
N PRO A 204 7.96 23.10 -0.36
CA PRO A 204 7.85 23.62 -1.72
C PRO A 204 8.92 23.08 -2.68
N GLY A 205 10.03 22.55 -2.17
CA GLY A 205 11.08 21.90 -2.97
C GLY A 205 10.71 20.50 -3.48
N ILE A 206 9.60 19.91 -3.00
CA ILE A 206 9.10 18.61 -3.44
C ILE A 206 8.08 18.83 -4.56
N LYS A 207 8.20 18.08 -5.66
CA LYS A 207 7.14 18.00 -6.69
C LYS A 207 6.10 16.97 -6.27
N VAL A 208 5.00 17.41 -5.66
CA VAL A 208 3.92 16.51 -5.22
C VAL A 208 2.98 16.20 -6.38
N VAL A 209 2.72 14.91 -6.64
CA VAL A 209 1.79 14.44 -7.68
C VAL A 209 0.59 13.70 -7.10
N ASP A 210 -0.58 13.80 -7.74
CA ASP A 210 -1.86 13.27 -7.28
C ASP A 210 -2.49 12.22 -8.20
N ASP A 211 -1.79 11.83 -9.25
CA ASP A 211 -2.23 10.93 -10.32
C ASP A 211 -1.51 9.57 -10.31
N GLN A 212 -0.71 9.31 -9.27
CA GLN A 212 0.06 8.07 -9.11
C GLN A 212 -0.28 7.37 -7.80
N ARG A 213 -0.39 6.05 -7.85
CA ARG A 213 -0.60 5.21 -6.66
C ARG A 213 0.67 5.09 -5.82
N PHE A 214 1.82 5.06 -6.48
CA PHE A 214 3.14 5.25 -5.89
C PHE A 214 4.05 5.95 -6.90
N VAL A 215 5.08 6.63 -6.40
CA VAL A 215 6.09 7.33 -7.19
C VAL A 215 7.44 6.75 -6.83
N ASP A 216 8.23 6.39 -7.84
CA ASP A 216 9.61 5.95 -7.70
C ASP A 216 10.54 7.02 -8.26
N ASN A 217 11.38 7.61 -7.39
CA ASN A 217 12.38 8.62 -7.77
C ASN A 217 13.81 8.05 -7.76
N GLY A 218 13.94 6.73 -7.87
CA GLY A 218 15.21 6.01 -7.90
C GLY A 218 15.52 5.35 -6.56
N LYS A 219 15.91 6.14 -5.56
CA LYS A 219 16.25 5.62 -4.21
C LYS A 219 15.05 5.57 -3.28
N VAL A 220 14.09 6.48 -3.45
CA VAL A 220 12.89 6.56 -2.61
C VAL A 220 11.66 6.23 -3.44
N VAL A 221 10.81 5.38 -2.88
CA VAL A 221 9.46 5.12 -3.35
C VAL A 221 8.50 5.75 -2.35
N THR A 222 7.61 6.61 -2.79
CA THR A 222 6.52 7.14 -1.95
C THR A 222 5.20 6.59 -2.45
N ALA A 223 4.49 5.84 -1.62
CA ALA A 223 3.15 5.35 -1.92
C ALA A 223 2.07 6.30 -1.35
N ALA A 224 0.92 6.32 -2.01
CA ALA A 224 -0.26 7.04 -1.53
C ALA A 224 -0.84 6.38 -0.25
N GLY A 225 -2.10 6.66 0.09
CA GLY A 225 -2.70 6.18 1.32
C GLY A 225 -2.95 4.67 1.38
N LEU A 226 -2.77 4.09 2.58
CA LEU A 226 -3.28 2.78 2.97
C LEU A 226 -2.80 1.65 2.05
N SER A 227 -3.72 1.03 1.29
CA SER A 227 -3.43 -0.11 0.43
C SER A 227 -2.41 0.17 -0.67
N ALA A 228 -2.17 1.44 -1.01
CA ALA A 228 -1.10 1.79 -1.95
C ALA A 228 0.29 1.37 -1.45
N GLY A 229 0.47 1.19 -0.13
CA GLY A 229 1.70 0.65 0.44
C GLY A 229 1.99 -0.79 0.02
N ILE A 230 0.95 -1.60 -0.25
CA ILE A 230 1.10 -2.97 -0.78
C ILE A 230 1.69 -2.91 -2.19
N ASP A 231 1.13 -2.07 -3.07
CA ASP A 231 1.66 -1.89 -4.43
C ASP A 231 3.07 -1.30 -4.44
N GLY A 232 3.35 -0.35 -3.54
CA GLY A 232 4.68 0.22 -3.37
C GLY A 232 5.71 -0.82 -2.92
N ALA A 233 5.33 -1.71 -1.99
CA ALA A 233 6.19 -2.81 -1.56
C ALA A 233 6.42 -3.82 -2.68
N LEU A 234 5.38 -4.20 -3.44
CA LEU A 234 5.50 -5.11 -4.60
C LEU A 234 6.41 -4.52 -5.67
N HIS A 235 6.33 -3.20 -5.90
CA HIS A 235 7.26 -2.49 -6.78
C HIS A 235 8.71 -2.56 -6.28
N VAL A 236 8.95 -2.38 -4.98
CA VAL A 236 10.30 -2.53 -4.39
C VAL A 236 10.80 -3.97 -4.49
N VAL A 237 9.95 -4.98 -4.25
CA VAL A 237 10.27 -6.39 -4.49
C VAL A 237 10.67 -6.61 -5.95
N ALA A 238 9.94 -6.04 -6.90
CA ALA A 238 10.27 -6.14 -8.33
C ALA A 238 11.65 -5.53 -8.65
N LYS A 239 12.01 -4.39 -8.03
CA LYS A 239 13.34 -3.77 -8.20
C LYS A 239 14.47 -4.61 -7.64
N LEU A 240 14.26 -5.28 -6.51
CA LEU A 240 15.33 -5.95 -5.75
C LEU A 240 15.42 -7.47 -6.01
N GLY A 241 14.33 -8.09 -6.43
CA GLY A 241 14.22 -9.53 -6.68
C GLY A 241 13.70 -9.89 -8.08
N GLY A 242 13.36 -8.89 -8.90
CA GLY A 242 12.82 -9.07 -10.25
C GLY A 242 11.30 -9.16 -10.29
N LEU A 243 10.71 -8.82 -11.44
CA LEU A 243 9.26 -8.78 -11.65
C LEU A 243 8.56 -10.11 -11.35
N GLY A 244 9.19 -11.23 -11.70
CA GLY A 244 8.63 -12.56 -11.48
C GLY A 244 8.38 -12.86 -10.00
N LEU A 245 9.31 -12.48 -9.12
CA LEU A 245 9.13 -12.64 -7.68
C LEU A 245 7.95 -11.82 -7.16
N ALA A 246 7.86 -10.54 -7.56
CA ALA A 246 6.73 -9.69 -7.17
C ALA A 246 5.38 -10.24 -7.64
N GLN A 247 5.32 -10.80 -8.85
CA GLN A 247 4.11 -11.46 -9.36
C GLN A 247 3.78 -12.72 -8.57
N GLN A 248 4.77 -13.54 -8.21
CA GLN A 248 4.55 -14.73 -7.38
C GLN A 248 4.04 -14.36 -5.99
N VAL A 249 4.61 -13.33 -5.36
CA VAL A 249 4.14 -12.79 -4.08
C VAL A 249 2.70 -12.34 -4.19
N ALA A 250 2.37 -11.49 -5.15
CA ALA A 250 1.00 -11.02 -5.35
C ALA A 250 0.00 -12.16 -5.57
N LEU A 251 0.36 -13.18 -6.38
CA LEU A 251 -0.48 -14.36 -6.58
C LEU A 251 -0.64 -15.19 -5.30
N GLY A 252 0.43 -15.35 -4.51
CA GLY A 252 0.40 -16.07 -3.24
C GLY A 252 -0.44 -15.38 -2.17
N GLU A 253 -0.50 -14.05 -2.19
CA GLU A 253 -1.33 -13.22 -1.31
C GLU A 253 -2.78 -13.06 -1.80
N GLU A 254 -3.14 -13.69 -2.93
CA GLU A 254 -4.43 -13.49 -3.61
C GLU A 254 -4.71 -12.01 -3.92
N TYR A 255 -3.65 -11.22 -4.11
CA TYR A 255 -3.71 -9.80 -4.36
C TYR A 255 -3.68 -9.52 -5.87
N GLU A 256 -4.73 -8.90 -6.39
CA GLU A 256 -4.78 -8.49 -7.80
C GLU A 256 -3.85 -7.29 -8.06
N TRP A 257 -2.56 -7.56 -8.16
CA TRP A 257 -1.57 -6.51 -8.38
C TRP A 257 -1.64 -5.94 -9.79
N ARG A 258 -2.02 -4.66 -9.86
CA ARG A 258 -2.10 -3.88 -11.10
C ARG A 258 -1.11 -2.72 -11.03
N PRO A 259 0.18 -2.91 -11.37
CA PRO A 259 1.23 -1.90 -11.21
C PRO A 259 1.02 -0.63 -12.05
N ARG A 260 0.11 -0.66 -13.03
CA ARG A 260 -0.29 0.49 -13.86
C ARG A 260 -1.77 0.81 -13.74
N THR A 261 -2.36 0.54 -12.58
CA THR A 261 -3.79 0.81 -12.33
C THR A 261 -4.09 2.31 -12.41
N PRO A 262 -5.21 2.72 -13.05
CA PRO A 262 -5.70 4.09 -12.95
C PRO A 262 -6.32 4.40 -11.58
N PHE A 263 -6.49 3.39 -10.70
CA PHE A 263 -7.05 3.59 -9.38
C PHE A 263 -6.09 4.38 -8.48
N VAL A 264 -6.27 5.70 -8.48
CA VAL A 264 -5.58 6.64 -7.60
C VAL A 264 -6.63 7.38 -6.81
N ARG A 265 -6.62 7.20 -5.47
CA ARG A 265 -7.65 7.76 -4.58
C ARG A 265 -7.83 9.26 -4.79
N ALA A 266 -6.71 9.96 -4.99
CA ALA A 266 -6.73 11.39 -5.22
C ALA A 266 -7.37 11.75 -6.55
N ALA A 267 -7.33 10.90 -7.59
CA ALA A 267 -7.91 11.17 -8.92
C ALA A 267 -9.42 10.87 -9.05
N LEU A 268 -10.03 10.18 -8.07
CA LEU A 268 -11.44 9.78 -8.14
C LEU A 268 -12.40 10.99 -8.16
N ALA A 269 -13.50 10.83 -8.89
CA ALA A 269 -14.49 11.86 -9.14
C ALA A 269 -15.18 12.35 -7.85
N ASP A 270 -15.33 11.50 -6.83
CA ASP A 270 -15.90 11.90 -5.53
C ASP A 270 -15.13 13.06 -4.87
N ARG A 271 -13.84 13.22 -5.17
CA ARG A 271 -13.01 14.33 -4.69
C ARG A 271 -13.48 15.69 -5.24
N LEU A 272 -14.37 15.68 -6.23
CA LEU A 272 -15.04 16.86 -6.75
C LEU A 272 -16.29 17.21 -5.92
N ILE A 273 -16.84 16.30 -5.13
CA ILE A 273 -18.02 16.61 -4.31
C ILE A 273 -17.53 17.32 -3.04
N PRO A 274 -17.99 18.55 -2.75
CA PRO A 274 -17.64 19.22 -1.50
C PRO A 274 -18.25 18.48 -0.31
N THR A 275 -17.69 18.68 0.88
CA THR A 275 -18.30 18.16 2.10
C THR A 275 -19.62 18.87 2.35
N VAL A 276 -20.69 18.08 2.51
CA VAL A 276 -22.05 18.54 2.81
C VAL A 276 -22.38 18.12 4.24
N ASP A 277 -22.83 19.04 5.08
CA ASP A 277 -23.25 18.77 6.45
C ASP A 277 -24.67 18.19 6.47
N VAL A 278 -24.75 16.88 6.23
CA VAL A 278 -26.02 16.16 6.25
C VAL A 278 -26.60 16.00 7.66
N ALA A 279 -25.84 16.25 8.73
CA ALA A 279 -26.36 16.17 10.10
C ALA A 279 -27.35 17.31 10.39
N ALA A 280 -27.14 18.48 9.77
CA ALA A 280 -28.09 19.60 9.82
C ALA A 280 -29.45 19.26 9.19
N LEU A 281 -29.52 18.21 8.36
CA LEU A 281 -30.72 17.77 7.66
C LEU A 281 -31.53 16.72 8.43
N GLY A 282 -31.06 16.22 9.58
CA GLY A 282 -31.69 15.13 10.34
C GLY A 282 -30.80 13.88 10.42
N ALA A 283 -31.42 12.71 10.55
CA ALA A 283 -30.68 11.45 10.57
C ALA A 283 -30.55 10.92 9.15
N TRP A 284 -29.34 10.96 8.58
CA TRP A 284 -29.05 10.55 7.22
C TRP A 284 -27.87 9.56 7.20
N ASP A 285 -28.01 8.50 6.42
CA ASP A 285 -27.01 7.46 6.24
C ASP A 285 -26.69 7.31 4.75
N VAL A 286 -25.41 7.16 4.42
CA VAL A 286 -24.97 6.81 3.07
C VAL A 286 -25.34 5.35 2.82
N THR A 287 -26.22 5.09 1.85
CA THR A 287 -26.65 3.74 1.48
C THR A 287 -25.81 3.16 0.35
N ARG A 288 -25.28 4.01 -0.54
CA ARG A 288 -24.42 3.59 -1.65
C ARG A 288 -23.44 4.68 -2.05
N THR A 289 -22.20 4.28 -2.33
CA THR A 289 -21.19 5.14 -2.96
C THR A 289 -20.45 4.35 -4.02
N GLU A 290 -20.43 4.84 -5.26
CA GLU A 290 -19.85 4.11 -6.38
C GLU A 290 -19.38 5.04 -7.49
N GLY A 291 -18.23 4.75 -8.08
CA GLY A 291 -17.75 5.48 -9.24
C GLY A 291 -16.29 5.25 -9.55
N GLY A 292 -15.75 6.12 -10.41
CA GLY A 292 -14.38 6.10 -10.91
C GLY A 292 -13.83 7.50 -11.09
N THR A 293 -13.04 7.71 -12.14
CA THR A 293 -12.39 9.00 -12.44
C THR A 293 -13.22 9.92 -13.34
N ASP A 294 -14.32 9.42 -13.89
CA ASP A 294 -15.17 10.09 -14.88
C ASP A 294 -16.65 10.20 -14.46
N ARG A 295 -17.06 9.45 -13.44
CA ARG A 295 -18.38 9.54 -12.79
C ARG A 295 -18.32 9.17 -11.32
N TRP A 296 -19.28 9.67 -10.56
CA TRP A 296 -19.56 9.21 -9.19
C TRP A 296 -21.05 9.31 -8.88
N GLU A 297 -21.55 8.36 -8.11
CA GLU A 297 -22.90 8.35 -7.56
C GLU A 297 -22.84 8.14 -6.04
N LEU A 298 -23.50 9.02 -5.31
CA LEU A 298 -23.70 8.95 -3.87
C LEU A 298 -25.20 8.90 -3.60
N GLU A 299 -25.62 7.91 -2.81
CA GLU A 299 -27.00 7.74 -2.37
C GLU A 299 -27.05 7.79 -0.84
N LEU A 300 -28.02 8.53 -0.33
CA LEU A 300 -28.31 8.64 1.09
C LEU A 300 -29.78 8.38 1.34
N GLU A 301 -30.09 7.72 2.44
CA GLU A 301 -31.43 7.70 3.00
C GLU A 301 -31.45 8.47 4.31
N GLY A 302 -32.52 9.22 4.56
CA GLY A 302 -32.64 9.91 5.83
C GLY A 302 -34.04 10.26 6.24
N THR A 303 -34.15 10.57 7.52
CA THR A 303 -35.37 11.03 8.19
C THR A 303 -35.19 12.46 8.65
N THR A 304 -36.15 13.32 8.31
CA THR A 304 -36.08 14.76 8.59
C THR A 304 -37.46 15.34 8.90
N ARG A 305 -37.45 16.46 9.62
CA ARG A 305 -38.62 17.33 9.82
C ARG A 305 -38.75 18.41 8.75
N LEU A 306 -37.72 18.56 7.92
CA LEU A 306 -37.71 19.53 6.83
C LEU A 306 -38.61 19.07 5.69
N SER A 307 -39.23 20.02 5.00
CA SER A 307 -39.85 19.73 3.71
C SER A 307 -38.79 19.34 2.67
N ALA A 308 -39.21 18.58 1.66
CA ALA A 308 -38.34 18.17 0.56
C ALA A 308 -37.63 19.37 -0.11
N GLN A 309 -38.31 20.52 -0.24
CA GLN A 309 -37.74 21.74 -0.79
C GLN A 309 -36.66 22.35 0.11
N GLN A 310 -36.85 22.33 1.44
CA GLN A 310 -35.83 22.81 2.38
C GLN A 310 -34.58 21.92 2.36
N VAL A 311 -34.75 20.60 2.25
CA VAL A 311 -33.63 19.65 2.08
C VAL A 311 -32.87 19.97 0.79
N MET A 312 -33.58 20.07 -0.34
CA MET A 312 -32.98 20.39 -1.64
C MET A 312 -32.21 21.71 -1.59
N GLU A 313 -32.79 22.77 -1.03
CA GLU A 313 -32.15 24.08 -1.00
C GLU A 313 -30.92 24.12 -0.08
N HIS A 314 -30.96 23.42 1.06
CA HIS A 314 -29.81 23.33 1.96
C HIS A 314 -28.62 22.64 1.28
N VAL A 315 -28.82 21.44 0.72
CA VAL A 315 -27.75 20.71 0.01
C VAL A 315 -27.22 21.54 -1.17
N SER A 316 -28.12 22.19 -1.91
CA SER A 316 -27.73 22.98 -3.07
C SER A 316 -26.87 24.18 -2.69
N LYS A 317 -27.21 24.87 -1.59
CA LYS A 317 -26.41 25.97 -1.04
C LYS A 317 -25.00 25.52 -0.67
N GLU A 318 -24.85 24.34 -0.08
CA GLU A 318 -23.53 23.81 0.29
C GLU A 318 -22.69 23.40 -0.93
N LEU A 319 -23.30 22.78 -1.94
CA LEU A 319 -22.63 22.48 -3.21
C LEU A 319 -22.11 23.76 -3.88
N GLU A 320 -22.89 24.85 -3.83
CA GLU A 320 -22.59 26.14 -4.46
C GLU A 320 -21.65 27.02 -3.63
N ALA A 321 -21.50 26.77 -2.32
CA ALA A 321 -20.75 27.63 -1.40
C ALA A 321 -19.29 27.84 -1.82
N GLY A 322 -18.67 26.83 -2.45
CA GLY A 322 -17.30 26.91 -2.95
C GLY A 322 -17.14 27.63 -4.30
N GLY A 323 -18.22 28.14 -4.89
CA GLY A 323 -18.23 28.86 -6.18
C GLY A 323 -17.91 28.01 -7.41
N ARG A 324 -17.56 26.73 -7.23
CA ARG A 324 -17.19 25.84 -8.34
C ARG A 324 -18.40 25.24 -9.06
N TRP A 325 -19.52 25.06 -8.35
CA TRP A 325 -20.74 24.48 -8.88
C TRP A 325 -21.74 25.58 -9.24
N THR A 326 -22.22 25.57 -10.48
CA THR A 326 -23.20 26.55 -10.99
C THR A 326 -24.50 25.83 -11.32
N ARG A 327 -25.60 26.21 -10.64
CA ARG A 327 -26.93 25.62 -10.85
C ARG A 327 -27.46 25.97 -12.25
N VAL A 328 -27.94 24.97 -12.98
CA VAL A 328 -28.57 25.14 -14.30
C VAL A 328 -30.02 25.59 -14.09
N LYS A 329 -30.48 26.59 -14.86
CA LYS A 329 -31.85 27.10 -14.73
C LYS A 329 -32.87 26.09 -15.29
N PRO A 330 -34.05 25.93 -14.67
CA PRO A 330 -35.03 24.92 -15.07
C PRO A 330 -35.58 25.05 -16.50
N THR A 331 -35.49 26.24 -17.11
CA THR A 331 -35.97 26.51 -18.48
C THR A 331 -35.13 25.83 -19.56
N ASP A 332 -33.89 25.47 -19.26
CA ASP A 332 -32.93 24.96 -20.24
C ASP A 332 -32.84 23.42 -20.26
N ALA A 333 -33.52 22.74 -19.32
CA ALA A 333 -33.35 21.30 -19.07
C ALA A 333 -34.53 20.41 -19.49
N GLY A 334 -35.69 20.96 -19.87
CA GLY A 334 -36.88 20.16 -20.21
C GLY A 334 -37.46 19.40 -19.00
N THR A 335 -38.70 19.72 -18.62
CA THR A 335 -39.41 19.19 -17.43
C THR A 335 -38.71 19.45 -16.08
N ALA A 336 -38.96 20.63 -15.50
CA ALA A 336 -38.53 20.97 -14.15
C ALA A 336 -39.25 20.10 -13.10
N SER A 337 -38.56 19.12 -12.52
CA SER A 337 -39.03 18.45 -11.29
C SER A 337 -38.58 19.29 -10.09
N PRO A 338 -39.47 19.68 -9.15
CA PRO A 338 -39.09 20.45 -7.97
C PRO A 338 -38.16 19.69 -7.01
N LEU A 339 -37.97 18.38 -7.23
CA LEU A 339 -37.07 17.51 -6.46
C LEU A 339 -35.86 17.05 -7.29
N SER A 340 -35.48 17.84 -8.30
CA SER A 340 -34.28 17.62 -9.10
C SER A 340 -33.58 18.95 -9.34
N ASN A 341 -32.30 19.03 -8.94
CA ASN A 341 -31.44 20.17 -9.25
C ASN A 341 -30.26 19.69 -10.11
N HIS A 342 -29.82 20.53 -11.04
CA HIS A 342 -28.76 20.25 -11.99
C HIS A 342 -27.66 21.30 -11.89
N TRP A 343 -26.41 20.89 -12.08
CA TRP A 343 -25.24 21.77 -12.04
C TRP A 343 -24.28 21.50 -13.19
N THR A 344 -23.50 22.53 -13.49
CA THR A 344 -22.26 22.44 -14.25
C THR A 344 -21.09 22.92 -13.39
N PHE A 345 -19.92 22.32 -13.56
CA PHE A 345 -18.68 22.73 -12.87
C PHE A 345 -17.44 22.29 -13.65
N SER A 346 -16.27 22.83 -13.28
CA SER A 346 -14.99 22.39 -13.83
C SER A 346 -14.30 21.39 -12.90
N GLY A 347 -13.76 20.33 -13.48
CA GLY A 347 -12.85 19.41 -12.80
C GLY A 347 -11.49 20.04 -12.53
N ARG A 348 -10.61 19.31 -11.83
CA ARG A 348 -9.23 19.77 -11.56
C ARG A 348 -8.39 19.93 -12.83
N ASP A 349 -8.70 19.16 -13.86
CA ASP A 349 -8.08 19.24 -15.19
C ASP A 349 -8.71 20.33 -16.08
N GLY A 350 -9.58 21.18 -15.51
CA GLY A 350 -10.31 22.23 -16.23
C GLY A 350 -11.42 21.72 -17.14
N ARG A 351 -11.64 20.40 -17.24
CA ARG A 351 -12.67 19.84 -18.11
C ARG A 351 -14.06 20.00 -17.50
N PRO A 352 -15.11 20.13 -18.32
CA PRO A 352 -16.46 20.33 -17.83
C PRO A 352 -17.05 19.05 -17.21
N TRP A 353 -17.86 19.23 -16.17
CA TRP A 353 -18.62 18.21 -15.46
C TRP A 353 -20.07 18.66 -15.29
N THR A 354 -20.96 17.69 -15.17
CA THR A 354 -22.34 17.89 -14.76
C THR A 354 -22.60 17.19 -13.44
N GLY A 355 -23.59 17.71 -12.69
CA GLY A 355 -24.08 17.12 -11.46
C GLY A 355 -25.59 17.14 -11.42
N VAL A 356 -26.19 16.12 -10.83
CA VAL A 356 -27.64 16.00 -10.64
C VAL A 356 -27.92 15.50 -9.23
N LEU A 357 -28.73 16.26 -8.49
CA LEU A 357 -29.25 15.90 -7.18
C LEU A 357 -30.74 15.61 -7.35
N THR A 358 -31.16 14.41 -6.99
CA THR A 358 -32.58 14.04 -6.94
C THR A 358 -32.98 13.65 -5.54
N LEU A 359 -34.19 14.03 -5.13
CA LEU A 359 -34.77 13.65 -3.85
C LEU A 359 -36.10 12.92 -4.09
N GLN A 360 -36.28 11.77 -3.44
CA GLN A 360 -37.50 10.97 -3.59
C GLN A 360 -38.08 10.63 -2.21
N PRO A 361 -39.36 10.91 -1.94
CA PRO A 361 -40.02 10.44 -0.73
C PRO A 361 -40.08 8.92 -0.69
N VAL A 362 -39.78 8.31 0.45
CA VAL A 362 -39.96 6.87 0.64
C VAL A 362 -41.45 6.58 0.84
N ARG A 363 -42.00 5.68 0.01
CA ARG A 363 -43.45 5.38 0.03
C ARG A 363 -43.89 4.91 1.41
N GLY A 364 -45.03 5.42 1.87
CA GLY A 364 -45.64 5.01 3.13
C GLY A 364 -44.96 5.53 4.40
N THR A 365 -43.95 6.40 4.29
CA THR A 365 -43.26 6.99 5.46
C THR A 365 -43.13 8.50 5.34
N THR A 366 -43.78 9.23 6.25
CA THR A 366 -43.70 10.70 6.31
C THR A 366 -42.32 11.12 6.81
N GLY A 367 -41.70 12.08 6.11
CA GLY A 367 -40.40 12.66 6.51
C GLY A 367 -39.19 11.79 6.18
N ARG A 368 -39.36 10.69 5.43
CA ARG A 368 -38.26 9.84 4.96
C ARG A 368 -38.00 10.04 3.47
N TYR A 369 -36.73 10.18 3.11
CA TYR A 369 -36.32 10.48 1.74
C TYR A 369 -35.09 9.68 1.33
N THR A 370 -35.00 9.39 0.03
CA THR A 370 -33.77 8.96 -0.65
C THR A 370 -33.23 10.13 -1.45
N ALA A 371 -32.01 10.56 -1.15
CA ALA A 371 -31.27 11.56 -1.91
C ALA A 371 -30.20 10.89 -2.75
N LYS A 372 -30.09 11.26 -4.02
CA LYS A 372 -29.04 10.76 -4.92
C LYS A 372 -28.33 11.94 -5.57
N LEU A 373 -27.01 12.02 -5.38
CA LEU A 373 -26.12 12.95 -6.08
C LEU A 373 -25.27 12.17 -7.08
N ALA A 374 -25.44 12.45 -8.36
CA ALA A 374 -24.65 11.88 -9.45
C ALA A 374 -23.83 12.96 -10.14
N ILE A 375 -22.55 12.70 -10.42
CA ILE A 375 -21.68 13.55 -11.24
C ILE A 375 -21.06 12.75 -12.37
N ALA A 376 -20.85 13.41 -13.51
CA ALA A 376 -20.16 12.81 -14.66
C ALA A 376 -19.43 13.88 -15.47
N ARG A 377 -18.40 13.48 -16.22
CA ARG A 377 -17.79 14.33 -17.26
C ARG A 377 -18.85 14.75 -18.27
N ALA A 378 -18.86 16.04 -18.63
CA ALA A 378 -19.63 16.49 -19.78
C ALA A 378 -18.90 16.00 -21.05
N GLY A 379 -19.64 15.34 -21.94
CA GLY A 379 -19.12 14.73 -23.17
C GLY A 379 -18.53 15.73 -24.14
#